data_AF-A0A8C2LXF7-F1
#
_entry.id   AF-A0A8C2LXF7-F1
#
_cell.length_a   1.000
_cell.length_b   1.000
_cell.length_c   1.000
_cell.angle_alpha   90.00
_cell.angle_beta   90.00
_cell.angle_gamma   90.00
#
_symmetry.space_group_name_H-M   'P 1'
#
loop_
_entity.id
_entity.type
_entity.pdbx_description
1 polymer ?
#
loop_
_entity_poly.entity_id
_entity_poly.type
_entity_poly.pdbx_seq_one_letter_code
_entity_poly.pdbx_strand_id
1 'polypeptide(L)'
;MFLSLKAVENPTATVIRDVCSAVGLNAFLEKNKMYSREWNRDVQYRGRVPVQLRQEDGSLCLVQFLSRKSVMLYVAEMIPKLKTRTQKTGGADPSLQQGEGSKKQKGKKK
;
A
#
# COMPACT_ATOMS: atom_id res chain seq x y z
N MET A 1 -3.61 -21.94 1.52
CA MET A 1 -3.00 -21.90 0.18
C MET A 1 -3.77 -21.08 -0.87
N PHE A 2 -5.10 -20.90 -0.80
CA PHE A 2 -5.88 -20.19 -1.83
C PHE A 2 -5.66 -18.67 -2.01
N LEU A 3 -4.95 -17.98 -1.12
CA LEU A 3 -4.71 -16.53 -1.26
C LEU A 3 -3.59 -16.21 -2.25
N SER A 4 -2.67 -17.15 -2.51
CA SER A 4 -1.47 -16.91 -3.32
C SER A 4 -1.79 -16.62 -4.79
N LEU A 5 -2.79 -17.30 -5.37
CA LEU A 5 -3.16 -17.15 -6.79
C LEU A 5 -3.82 -15.81 -7.12
N LYS A 6 -4.42 -15.16 -6.13
CA LYS A 6 -5.08 -13.86 -6.28
C LYS A 6 -4.23 -12.71 -5.78
N ALA A 7 -2.99 -12.96 -5.37
CA ALA A 7 -2.11 -11.93 -4.84
C ALA A 7 -1.76 -10.91 -5.93
N VAL A 8 -1.53 -9.67 -5.48
CA VAL A 8 -1.09 -8.57 -6.33
C VAL A 8 0.39 -8.35 -6.11
N GLU A 9 1.11 -8.04 -7.18
CA GLU A 9 2.52 -7.68 -7.13
C GLU A 9 2.71 -6.29 -6.52
N ASN A 10 3.61 -6.19 -5.53
CA ASN A 10 4.04 -4.96 -4.86
C ASN A 10 2.91 -3.97 -4.49
N PRO A 11 1.86 -4.39 -3.75
CA PRO A 11 0.80 -3.49 -3.33
C PRO A 11 1.28 -2.58 -2.19
N THR A 12 1.14 -1.27 -2.34
CA THR A 12 1.47 -0.30 -1.28
C THR A 12 0.29 -0.10 -0.33
N ALA A 13 0.56 0.12 0.96
CA ALA A 13 -0.45 0.38 1.97
C ALA A 13 -1.37 1.57 1.62
N THR A 14 -0.84 2.60 0.97
CA THR A 14 -1.64 3.74 0.46
C THR A 14 -2.71 3.29 -0.52
N VAL A 15 -2.33 2.47 -1.51
CA VAL A 15 -3.25 1.97 -2.54
C VAL A 15 -4.31 1.07 -1.93
N ILE A 16 -3.92 0.21 -0.97
CA ILE A 16 -4.85 -0.64 -0.22
C ILE A 16 -5.88 0.23 0.52
N ARG A 17 -5.43 1.29 1.19
CA ARG A 17 -6.31 2.23 1.89
C ARG A 17 -7.25 2.94 0.91
N ASP A 18 -6.76 3.41 -0.24
CA ASP A 18 -7.59 4.11 -1.22
C ASP A 18 -8.70 3.21 -1.79
N VAL A 19 -8.40 1.93 -2.08
CA VAL A 19 -9.40 0.95 -2.53
C VAL A 19 -10.44 0.67 -1.43
N CYS A 20 -10.00 0.49 -0.19
CA CYS A 20 -10.92 0.29 0.95
C CYS A 20 -11.81 1.53 1.18
N SER A 21 -11.24 2.73 1.12
CA SER A 21 -12.02 3.96 1.28
C SER A 21 -12.99 4.19 0.13
N ALA A 22 -12.63 3.83 -1.11
CA ALA A 22 -13.49 3.98 -2.28
C ALA A 22 -14.76 3.11 -2.19
N VAL A 23 -14.70 1.95 -1.52
CA VAL A 23 -15.86 1.09 -1.30
C VAL A 23 -16.68 1.48 -0.04
N GLY A 24 -16.27 2.53 0.66
CA GLY A 24 -16.95 3.03 1.86
C GLY A 24 -16.56 2.32 3.16
N LEU A 25 -15.47 1.55 3.17
CA LEU A 25 -14.91 1.04 4.43
C LEU A 25 -14.18 2.16 5.18
N ASN A 26 -14.38 2.21 6.49
CA ASN A 26 -13.60 3.09 7.35
C ASN A 26 -12.17 2.53 7.49
N ALA A 27 -11.24 3.10 6.70
CA ALA A 27 -9.85 2.66 6.58
C ALA A 27 -8.90 3.83 6.80
N PHE A 28 -7.92 3.63 7.69
CA PHE A 28 -6.88 4.62 7.98
C PHE A 28 -5.51 4.11 7.56
N LEU A 29 -4.55 5.02 7.37
CA LEU A 29 -3.18 4.65 7.01
C LEU A 29 -2.23 4.96 8.16
N GLU A 30 -1.65 3.90 8.72
CA GLU A 30 -0.57 4.00 9.70
C GLU A 30 0.78 3.85 8.99
N LYS A 31 1.30 4.97 8.47
CA LYS A 31 2.48 5.00 7.57
C LYS A 31 3.75 4.39 8.16
N ASN A 32 3.94 4.48 9.47
CA ASN A 32 5.20 4.10 10.13
C ASN A 32 5.18 2.68 10.73
N LYS A 33 4.07 1.95 10.63
CA LYS A 33 4.02 0.57 11.13
C LYS A 33 4.64 -0.39 10.13
N MET A 34 5.37 -1.36 10.66
CA MET A 34 6.08 -2.36 9.87
C MET A 34 5.59 -3.75 10.26
N TYR A 35 5.44 -4.63 9.25
CA TYR A 35 5.11 -6.02 9.51
C TYR A 35 6.33 -6.76 10.05
N SER A 36 6.17 -7.54 11.12
CA SER A 36 7.31 -8.15 11.82
C SER A 36 8.14 -9.12 10.98
N ARG A 37 7.56 -9.71 9.92
CA ARG A 37 8.29 -10.59 8.99
C ARG A 37 8.78 -9.87 7.73
N GLU A 38 8.43 -8.60 7.56
CA GLU A 38 8.97 -7.80 6.45
C GLU A 38 10.41 -7.42 6.79
N TRP A 39 11.34 -7.81 5.93
CA TRP A 39 12.77 -7.57 6.13
C TRP A 39 13.18 -6.22 5.56
N ASN A 40 12.52 -5.78 4.48
CA ASN A 40 12.85 -4.53 3.82
C ASN A 40 12.27 -3.34 4.60
N ARG A 41 13.13 -2.39 4.96
CA ARG A 41 12.77 -1.19 5.71
C ARG A 41 12.51 0.03 4.83
N ASP A 42 12.47 -0.09 3.51
CA ASP A 42 12.17 1.05 2.64
C ASP A 42 10.73 1.55 2.86
N VAL A 43 10.51 2.83 2.57
CA VAL A 43 9.22 3.50 2.79
C VAL A 43 8.07 2.80 2.06
N GLN A 44 8.33 2.19 0.91
CA GLN A 44 7.34 1.49 0.10
C GLN A 44 6.79 0.20 0.74
N TYR A 45 7.56 -0.46 1.62
CA TYR A 45 7.17 -1.69 2.32
C TYR A 45 6.62 -1.40 3.73
N ARG A 46 6.65 -0.14 4.16
CA ARG A 46 6.04 0.30 5.42
C ARG A 46 4.57 0.62 5.21
N GLY A 47 3.79 0.41 6.27
CA GLY A 47 2.40 0.81 6.34
C GLY A 47 1.50 -0.29 6.90
N ARG A 48 0.50 0.11 7.68
CA ARG A 48 -0.60 -0.74 8.10
C ARG A 48 -1.92 -0.04 7.83
N VAL A 49 -2.90 -0.78 7.33
CA VAL A 49 -4.24 -0.27 7.07
C VAL A 49 -5.21 -0.92 8.06
N PRO A 50 -5.48 -0.30 9.22
CA PRO A 50 -6.61 -0.69 10.05
C PRO A 50 -7.92 -0.42 9.29
N VAL A 51 -8.81 -1.43 9.29
CA VAL A 51 -10.12 -1.38 8.66
C VAL A 51 -11.17 -1.75 9.69
N GLN A 52 -12.19 -0.92 9.81
CA GLN A 52 -13.36 -1.23 10.62
C GLN A 52 -14.30 -2.18 9.87
N LEU A 53 -14.52 -3.37 10.43
CA LEU A 53 -15.47 -4.35 9.88
C LEU A 53 -16.81 -4.36 10.59
N ARG A 54 -16.82 -3.97 11.87
CA ARG A 54 -18.00 -3.95 12.73
C ARG A 54 -18.18 -2.58 13.35
N GLN A 55 -19.43 -2.20 13.49
CA GLN A 55 -19.86 -1.03 14.24
C GLN A 55 -19.82 -1.35 15.74
N GLU A 56 -20.08 -0.32 16.56
CA GLU A 56 -20.11 -0.45 18.02
C GLU A 56 -21.21 -1.42 18.51
N ASP A 57 -22.33 -1.48 17.79
CA ASP A 57 -23.45 -2.40 18.03
C ASP A 57 -23.15 -3.86 17.63
N GLY A 58 -21.96 -4.13 17.09
CA GLY A 58 -21.54 -5.45 16.62
C GLY A 58 -22.03 -5.83 15.22
N SER A 59 -22.86 -5.00 14.57
CA SER A 59 -23.28 -5.17 13.18
C SER A 59 -22.12 -4.95 12.21
N LEU A 60 -22.18 -5.54 11.02
CA LEU A 60 -21.15 -5.35 9.99
C LEU A 60 -21.30 -3.98 9.34
N CYS A 61 -20.19 -3.25 9.16
CA CYS A 61 -20.20 -1.96 8.47
C CYS A 61 -20.68 -2.10 7.03
N LEU A 62 -20.30 -3.20 6.36
CA LEU A 62 -20.75 -3.54 5.01
C LEU A 62 -21.02 -5.05 4.94
N VAL A 63 -22.23 -5.42 4.53
CA VAL A 63 -22.68 -6.83 4.46
C VAL A 63 -21.85 -7.68 3.49
N GLN A 64 -21.24 -7.06 2.49
CA GLN A 64 -20.35 -7.73 1.53
C GLN A 64 -19.02 -8.18 2.17
N PHE A 65 -18.63 -7.59 3.31
CA PHE A 65 -17.35 -7.86 3.97
C PHE A 65 -17.56 -8.55 5.32
N LEU A 66 -17.82 -9.85 5.26
CA LEU A 66 -18.04 -10.72 6.44
C LEU A 66 -16.75 -11.01 7.22
N SER A 67 -15.59 -10.91 6.58
CA SER A 67 -14.30 -11.27 7.18
C SER A 67 -13.14 -10.44 6.66
N ARG A 68 -12.03 -10.39 7.40
CA ARG A 68 -10.76 -9.80 6.93
C ARG A 68 -10.30 -10.42 5.61
N LYS A 69 -10.56 -11.72 5.40
CA LYS A 69 -10.22 -12.44 4.17
C LYS A 69 -11.02 -11.93 2.96
N SER A 70 -12.31 -11.64 3.15
CA SER A 70 -13.14 -11.06 2.08
C SER A 70 -12.62 -9.69 1.62
N VAL A 71 -12.19 -8.84 2.56
CA VAL A 71 -11.56 -7.56 2.24
C VAL A 71 -10.25 -7.75 1.47
N MET A 72 -9.36 -8.65 1.94
CA MET A 72 -8.09 -8.91 1.25
C MET A 72 -8.29 -9.39 -0.19
N LEU A 73 -9.27 -10.27 -0.44
CA LEU A 73 -9.58 -10.76 -1.78
C LEU A 73 -10.14 -9.66 -2.69
N TYR A 74 -11.04 -8.84 -2.16
CA TYR A 74 -11.61 -7.70 -2.90
C TYR A 74 -10.52 -6.69 -3.28
N VAL A 75 -9.68 -6.31 -2.33
CA VAL A 75 -8.55 -5.39 -2.58
C VAL A 75 -7.64 -5.96 -3.67
N ALA A 76 -7.31 -7.24 -3.59
CA ALA A 76 -6.45 -7.88 -4.57
C ALA A 76 -7.07 -7.95 -5.98
N GLU A 77 -8.39 -8.02 -6.08
CA GLU A 77 -9.10 -7.95 -7.37
C GLU A 77 -9.17 -6.53 -7.93
N MET A 78 -9.25 -5.52 -7.07
CA MET A 78 -9.45 -4.13 -7.47
C MET A 78 -8.14 -3.41 -7.82
N ILE A 79 -7.03 -3.68 -7.12
CA ILE A 79 -5.74 -3.02 -7.39
C ILE A 79 -5.27 -3.15 -8.85
N PRO A 80 -5.35 -4.33 -9.52
CA PRO A 80 -5.05 -4.46 -10.94
C PRO A 80 -5.85 -3.54 -11.86
N LYS A 81 -7.08 -3.18 -11.46
CA LYS A 81 -8.02 -2.37 -12.26
C LYS A 81 -7.77 -0.86 -12.08
N LEU A 82 -6.87 -0.45 -11.18
CA LEU A 82 -6.56 0.96 -10.95
C LEU A 82 -5.76 1.56 -12.11
N LYS A 83 -6.19 2.74 -12.57
CA LYS A 83 -5.54 3.49 -13.66
C LYS A 83 -4.05 3.76 -13.40
N THR A 84 -3.69 4.00 -12.14
CA THR A 84 -2.31 4.24 -11.69
C THR A 84 -1.39 3.03 -11.88
N ARG A 85 -1.95 1.81 -12.02
CA ARG A 85 -1.20 0.59 -12.32
C ARG A 85 -1.10 0.33 -13.83
N THR A 86 -2.14 0.63 -14.59
CA THR A 86 -2.19 0.46 -16.05
C THR A 86 -1.20 1.36 -16.80
N GLN A 87 -0.76 2.48 -16.21
CA GLN A 87 0.25 3.37 -16.82
C GLN A 87 1.70 2.96 -16.55
N LYS A 88 1.98 1.96 -15.72
CA LYS A 88 3.35 1.48 -15.46
C LYS A 88 3.89 0.49 -16.49
N THR A 89 3.17 0.24 -17.58
CA THR A 89 3.67 -0.53 -18.75
C THR A 89 4.66 0.27 -19.61
N GLY A 90 5.44 1.15 -18.98
CA GLY A 90 6.40 2.06 -19.59
C GLY A 90 7.56 2.33 -18.65
N GLY A 91 8.36 1.29 -18.39
CA GLY A 91 9.76 1.42 -17.99
C GLY A 91 10.06 1.80 -16.53
N ALA A 92 11.15 1.21 -16.05
CA ALA A 92 11.91 1.54 -14.83
C ALA A 92 11.29 1.11 -13.49
N ASP A 93 11.70 -0.09 -13.08
CA ASP A 93 12.24 -0.35 -11.75
C ASP A 93 13.11 0.84 -11.28
N PRO A 94 12.79 1.55 -10.18
CA PRO A 94 13.74 2.44 -9.53
C PRO A 94 14.44 1.69 -8.40
N SER A 95 15.09 0.56 -8.72
CA SER A 95 16.30 0.16 -8.03
C SER A 95 17.36 1.21 -8.33
N LEU A 96 17.91 1.81 -7.27
CA LEU A 96 19.16 2.59 -7.24
C LEU A 96 19.13 4.01 -7.85
N GLN A 97 18.76 5.02 -7.07
CA GLN A 97 19.60 6.23 -6.91
C GLN A 97 19.04 7.20 -5.87
N GLN A 98 19.67 7.24 -4.70
CA GLN A 98 19.85 8.49 -3.97
C GLN A 98 21.20 8.48 -3.27
N GLY A 99 22.26 8.52 -4.08
CA GLY A 99 23.57 8.93 -3.62
C GLY A 99 23.58 10.46 -3.47
N GLU A 100 23.47 10.95 -2.25
CA GLU A 100 23.81 12.33 -1.89
C GLU A 100 25.31 12.54 -2.17
N GLY A 101 25.62 13.24 -3.26
CA GLY A 101 26.99 13.45 -3.71
C GLY A 101 27.13 14.69 -4.58
N SER A 102 26.59 15.83 -4.14
CA SER A 102 26.86 17.11 -4.81
C SER A 102 28.06 17.81 -4.18
N LYS A 103 29.22 17.59 -4.81
CA LYS A 103 30.42 18.43 -4.73
C LYS A 103 30.02 19.91 -4.85
N LYS A 104 30.19 20.71 -3.79
CA LYS A 104 30.19 22.17 -3.89
C LYS A 104 31.62 22.68 -3.96
N GLN A 105 31.96 23.19 -5.14
CA GLN A 105 33.23 23.77 -5.52
C GLN A 105 33.67 24.93 -4.61
N LYS A 106 34.99 24.91 -4.37
CA LYS A 106 35.88 25.96 -3.89
C LYS A 106 35.67 27.29 -4.63
N GLY A 107 35.30 28.34 -3.90
CA GLY A 107 35.26 29.74 -4.39
C GLY A 107 36.05 30.66 -3.45
N LYS A 108 37.08 31.30 -4.00
CA LYS A 108 38.01 32.22 -3.30
C LYS A 108 37.72 33.66 -3.74
N LYS A 109 37.30 34.53 -2.80
CA LYS A 109 37.40 36.01 -2.76
C LYS A 109 36.65 36.43 -1.49
N LYS A 110 37.23 37.20 -0.56
CA LYS A 110 37.94 38.46 -0.67
C LYS A 110 39.06 38.52 0.38
#